data_AF-A0A849FU18-F1
#
_entry.id   AF-A0A849FU18-F1
#
_cell.length_a   1.000
_cell.length_b   1.000
_cell.length_c   1.000
_cell.angle_alpha   90.00
_cell.angle_beta   90.00
_cell.angle_gamma   90.00
#
_symmetry.space_group_name_H-M   'P 1'
#
loop_
_entity.id
_entity.type
_entity.pdbx_description
1 polymer ?
#
loop_
_entity_poly.entity_id
_entity_poly.type
_entity_poly.pdbx_seq_one_letter_code
_entity_poly.pdbx_strand_id
1 'polypeptide(L)'
;MSRINHIAPSAPHPDNLLVVEKLSMVADLLEAQSASVFRVRAYRAAAEEVAGMASPVADILHKGGRQALVDLPHIGTSIAAAIQE
;
A
#
# COMPACT_ATOMS: atom_id res chain seq x y z
N MET A 1 -28.23 3.82 7.36
CA MET A 1 -27.12 4.20 8.26
C MET A 1 -26.50 2.93 8.83
N SER A 2 -25.68 2.22 8.05
CA SER A 2 -25.10 0.94 8.48
C SER A 2 -23.62 1.07 8.79
N ARG A 3 -23.36 0.87 10.08
CA ARG A 3 -22.13 0.63 10.85
C ARG A 3 -20.80 0.56 10.09
N ILE A 4 -19.90 1.44 10.56
CA ILE A 4 -18.45 1.32 10.54
C ILE A 4 -18.06 -0.09 10.97
N ASN A 5 -17.55 -0.89 10.04
CA ASN A 5 -16.89 -2.14 10.36
C ASN A 5 -15.41 -1.81 10.59
N HIS A 6 -15.03 -1.62 11.85
CA HIS A 6 -13.62 -1.61 12.25
C HIS A 6 -13.17 -3.07 12.26
N ILE A 7 -12.75 -3.55 11.10
CA ILE A 7 -12.11 -4.85 10.94
C ILE A 7 -10.73 -4.75 11.59
N ALA A 8 -10.51 -5.56 12.64
CA ALA A 8 -9.17 -5.89 13.11
C ALA A 8 -8.28 -6.29 11.91
N PRO A 9 -6.94 -6.15 11.99
CA PRO A 9 -6.06 -6.57 10.91
C PRO A 9 -6.15 -8.09 10.74
N SER A 10 -7.09 -8.53 9.90
CA SER A 10 -7.06 -9.85 9.29
C SER A 10 -5.76 -9.92 8.50
N ALA A 11 -5.02 -11.02 8.66
CA ALA A 11 -3.76 -11.23 7.98
C ALA A 11 -3.85 -10.80 6.51
N PRO A 12 -2.81 -10.15 5.97
CA PRO A 12 -2.80 -9.64 4.61
C PRO A 12 -3.27 -10.69 3.62
N HIS A 13 -4.10 -10.26 2.66
CA HIS A 13 -4.52 -11.12 1.56
C HIS A 13 -3.27 -11.75 0.91
N PRO A 14 -3.24 -13.06 0.62
CA PRO A 14 -2.05 -13.74 0.11
C PRO A 14 -1.49 -13.07 -1.16
N ASP A 15 -2.36 -12.61 -2.05
CA ASP A 15 -1.97 -11.89 -3.28
C ASP A 15 -1.36 -10.49 -3.03
N ASN A 16 -1.58 -9.91 -1.84
CA ASN A 16 -1.01 -8.63 -1.46
C ASN A 16 0.36 -8.76 -0.77
N LEU A 17 0.75 -9.95 -0.32
CA LEU A 17 1.97 -10.16 0.47
C LEU A 17 3.22 -9.63 -0.24
N LEU A 18 3.36 -9.92 -1.54
CA LEU A 18 4.51 -9.46 -2.32
C LEU A 18 4.56 -7.93 -2.43
N VAL A 19 3.40 -7.28 -2.56
CA VAL A 19 3.32 -5.81 -2.63
C VAL A 19 3.67 -5.20 -1.27
N VAL A 20 3.14 -5.76 -0.17
CA VAL A 20 3.46 -5.34 1.20
C VAL A 20 4.96 -5.46 1.48
N GLU A 21 5.57 -6.58 1.07
CA GLU A 21 7.01 -6.83 1.23
C GLU A 21 7.82 -5.82 0.41
N LYS A 22 7.49 -5.62 -0.88
CA LYS A 22 8.18 -4.67 -1.76
C LYS A 22 8.12 -3.24 -1.19
N LEU A 23 6.96 -2.78 -0.75
CA LEU A 23 6.79 -1.45 -0.15
C LEU A 23 7.58 -1.31 1.15
N SER A 24 7.59 -2.34 1.99
CA SER A 24 8.35 -2.36 3.24
C SER A 24 9.86 -2.29 2.96
N MET A 25 10.36 -3.09 2.02
CA MET A 25 11.77 -3.08 1.61
C MET A 25 12.21 -1.71 1.07
N VAL A 26 11.34 -1.03 0.32
CA VAL A 26 11.64 0.33 -0.16
C VAL A 26 11.71 1.32 1.01
N ALA A 27 10.84 1.21 2.01
CA ALA A 27 10.93 2.03 3.21
C ALA A 27 12.24 1.78 3.98
N ASP A 28 12.62 0.51 4.19
CA ASP A 28 13.88 0.12 4.83
C ASP A 28 15.09 0.70 4.10
N LEU A 29 15.10 0.61 2.77
CA LEU A 29 16.18 1.14 1.93
C LEU A 29 16.28 2.67 2.00
N LEU A 30 15.14 3.37 2.03
CA LEU A 30 15.12 4.83 2.17
C LEU A 30 15.59 5.28 3.55
N GLU A 31 15.21 4.54 4.60
CA GLU A 31 15.64 4.79 5.97
C GLU A 31 17.15 4.59 6.12
N ALA A 32 17.70 3.47 5.61
CA ALA A 32 19.12 3.17 5.63
C ALA A 32 19.98 4.22 4.93
N GLN A 33 19.44 4.87 3.88
CA GLN A 33 20.12 5.94 3.16
C GLN A 33 19.98 7.32 3.82
N SER A 34 19.35 7.42 5.00
CA SER A 34 18.96 8.70 5.61
C SER A 34 18.23 9.61 4.62
N ALA A 35 17.41 9.02 3.75
CA ALA A 35 16.63 9.74 2.77
C ALA A 35 15.47 10.49 3.45
N SER A 36 14.55 11.04 2.65
CA SER A 36 13.41 11.79 3.15
C SER A 36 12.54 10.96 4.10
N VAL A 37 12.46 11.39 5.37
CA VAL A 37 11.59 10.81 6.41
C VAL A 37 10.12 10.76 5.96
N PHE A 38 9.68 11.76 5.18
CA PHE A 38 8.34 11.76 4.60
C PHE A 38 8.13 10.55 3.68
N ARG A 39 9.12 10.22 2.83
CA ARG A 39 9.02 9.07 1.94
C ARG A 39 9.04 7.75 2.69
N VAL A 40 9.91 7.60 3.69
CA VAL A 40 9.94 6.40 4.54
C VAL A 40 8.55 6.14 5.13
N ARG A 41 7.94 7.17 5.72
CA ARG A 41 6.58 7.07 6.30
C ARG A 41 5.52 6.75 5.25
N ALA A 42 5.60 7.35 4.07
CA ALA A 42 4.65 7.08 2.99
C ALA A 42 4.69 5.62 2.53
N TYR A 43 5.88 5.04 2.35
CA TYR A 43 6.02 3.63 1.97
C TYR A 43 5.56 2.66 3.06
N ARG A 44 5.84 2.96 4.34
CA ARG A 44 5.32 2.16 5.48
C ARG A 44 3.79 2.20 5.54
N ALA A 45 3.21 3.40 5.49
CA ALA A 45 1.77 3.57 5.54
C ALA A 45 1.07 2.91 4.34
N ALA A 46 1.66 2.97 3.14
CA ALA A 46 1.14 2.25 1.99
C ALA A 46 1.22 0.72 2.16
N ALA A 47 2.28 0.18 2.75
CA ALA A 47 2.39 -1.24 3.05
C ALA A 47 1.32 -1.68 4.07
N GLU A 48 1.07 -0.88 5.11
CA GLU A 48 0.01 -1.12 6.10
C GLU A 48 -1.38 -1.07 5.46
N GLU A 49 -1.64 -0.08 4.60
CA GLU A 49 -2.91 0.05 3.88
C GLU A 49 -3.17 -1.19 3.02
N VAL A 50 -2.19 -1.62 2.21
CA VAL A 50 -2.30 -2.81 1.35
C VAL A 50 -2.43 -4.09 2.18
N ALA A 51 -1.78 -4.17 3.34
CA ALA A 51 -1.89 -5.31 4.24
C ALA A 51 -3.28 -5.43 4.90
N GLY A 52 -3.97 -4.31 5.10
CA GLY A 52 -5.33 -4.27 5.64
C GLY A 52 -6.43 -4.59 4.62
N MET A 53 -6.10 -4.69 3.32
CA MET A 53 -7.11 -4.91 2.28
C MET A 53 -7.62 -6.34 2.28
N ALA A 54 -8.95 -6.49 2.30
CA ALA A 54 -9.63 -7.78 2.17
C ALA A 54 -9.61 -8.34 0.73
N SER A 55 -9.17 -7.56 -0.25
CA SER A 55 -9.10 -7.95 -1.66
C SER A 55 -7.74 -7.60 -2.27
N PRO A 56 -7.35 -8.28 -3.36
CA PRO A 56 -6.08 -7.98 -4.02
C PRO A 56 -6.00 -6.51 -4.46
N VAL A 57 -4.88 -5.85 -4.20
CA VAL A 57 -4.60 -4.49 -4.70
C VAL A 57 -4.53 -4.48 -6.24
N ALA A 58 -4.16 -5.61 -6.84
CA ALA A 58 -4.19 -5.82 -8.28
C ALA A 58 -5.61 -5.68 -8.87
N ASP A 59 -6.66 -6.03 -8.13
CA ASP A 59 -8.04 -5.85 -8.59
C ASP A 59 -8.42 -4.37 -8.71
N ILE A 60 -7.91 -3.54 -7.79
CA ILE A 60 -8.12 -2.09 -7.80
C ILE A 60 -7.45 -1.51 -9.05
N LEU A 61 -6.20 -1.91 -9.30
CA LEU A 61 -5.45 -1.54 -10.50
C LEU A 61 -6.16 -2.00 -11.78
N HIS A 62 -6.66 -3.23 -11.85
CA HIS A 62 -7.36 -3.72 -13.03
C HIS A 62 -8.69 -3.00 -13.30
N LYS A 63 -9.46 -2.68 -12.25
CA LYS A 63 -10.79 -2.08 -12.37
C LYS A 63 -10.73 -0.58 -12.66
N GLY A 64 -9.82 0.15 -12.02
CA GLY A 64 -9.77 1.60 -12.06
C GLY A 64 -8.43 2.20 -12.52
N GLY A 65 -7.50 1.35 -12.94
CA GLY A 65 -6.17 1.76 -13.38
C GLY A 65 -5.33 2.34 -12.25
N ARG A 66 -4.21 2.97 -12.63
CA ARG A 66 -3.29 3.63 -11.69
C ARG A 66 -3.97 4.72 -10.87
N GLN A 67 -4.98 5.40 -11.42
CA GLN A 67 -5.68 6.46 -10.70
C GLN A 67 -6.41 5.92 -9.47
N ALA A 68 -7.05 4.75 -9.58
CA ALA A 68 -7.70 4.11 -8.44
C ALA A 68 -6.71 3.73 -7.33
N LEU A 69 -5.44 3.44 -7.65
CA LEU A 69 -4.39 3.28 -6.64
C LEU A 69 -4.03 4.62 -5.98
N VAL A 70 -3.92 5.69 -6.76
CA VAL A 70 -3.59 7.04 -6.26
C VAL A 70 -4.69 7.60 -5.35
N ASP A 71 -5.93 7.19 -5.56
CA ASP A 71 -7.07 7.60 -4.75
C ASP A 71 -7.13 6.89 -3.39
N LEU A 72 -6.28 5.88 -3.16
CA LEU A 72 -6.17 5.20 -1.87
C LEU A 72 -5.39 6.04 -0.84
N PRO A 73 -5.71 5.88 0.46
CA PRO A 73 -4.94 6.51 1.52
C PRO A 73 -3.45 6.18 1.40
N HIS A 74 -2.60 7.20 1.60
CA HIS A 74 -1.15 7.05 1.67
C HIS A 74 -0.45 6.59 0.37
N ILE A 75 -1.19 6.34 -0.71
CA ILE A 75 -0.64 5.89 -1.99
C ILE A 75 -0.62 7.07 -2.98
N GLY A 76 0.53 7.74 -3.08
CA GLY A 76 0.77 8.77 -4.11
C GLY A 76 1.19 8.18 -5.45
N THR A 77 1.33 9.02 -6.48
CA THR A 77 1.71 8.60 -7.86
C THR A 77 2.96 7.72 -7.90
N SER A 78 3.99 8.03 -7.10
CA SER A 78 5.23 7.25 -7.06
C SER A 78 5.03 5.85 -6.46
N ILE A 79 4.16 5.73 -5.46
CA ILE A 79 3.86 4.45 -4.80
C ILE A 79 2.96 3.62 -5.72
N ALA A 80 1.94 4.24 -6.33
CA ALA A 80 1.10 3.60 -7.33
C ALA A 80 1.93 3.05 -8.50
N ALA A 81 2.97 3.78 -8.95
CA ALA A 81 3.90 3.28 -9.95
C ALA A 81 4.72 2.08 -9.44
N ALA A 82 5.20 2.11 -8.19
CA ALA A 82 5.94 1.00 -7.60
C ALA A 82 5.11 -0.28 -7.43
N ILE A 83 3.78 -0.14 -7.25
CA ILE A 83 2.82 -1.26 -7.18
C ILE A 83 2.56 -1.85 -8.58
N GLN A 84 2.58 -1.02 -9.63
CA GLN A 84 2.29 -1.45 -11.01
C GLN A 84 3.46 -2.17 -11.68
N GLU A 85 4.70 -1.94 -11.25
CA GLU A 85 5.89 -2.66 -11.71
C GLU A 85 5.98 -4.09 -11.20
#